data_AF-A0AA97EBC8-F1
#
_entry.id   AF-A0AA97EBC8-F1
#
_cell.length_a   1.000
_cell.length_b   1.000
_cell.length_c   1.000
_cell.angle_alpha   90.00
_cell.angle_beta   90.00
_cell.angle_gamma   90.00
#
_symmetry.space_group_name_H-M   'P 1'
#
loop_
_entity.id
_entity.type
_entity.pdbx_description
1 polymer ?
#
loop_
_entity_poly.entity_id
_entity_poly.type
_entity_poly.pdbx_seq_one_letter_code
_entity_poly.pdbx_strand_id
1 'polypeptide(L)' 'MALLFAVAGEGLPFDFVLVYVVGFIAAVTIGSVAWYNSKRPAGWENKEKPDFVPTVKPEEGKEG' A
#
# COMPACT_ATOMS: atom_id res chain seq x y z
N MET A 1 -20.07 -20.08 17.27
CA MET A 1 -20.66 -18.74 17.43
C MET A 1 -20.16 -18.02 18.70
N ALA A 2 -20.02 -18.69 19.85
CA ALA A 2 -19.51 -18.06 21.09
C ALA A 2 -18.10 -17.45 20.95
N LEU A 3 -17.21 -18.06 20.17
CA LEU A 3 -15.84 -17.57 19.94
C LEU A 3 -15.78 -16.21 19.21
N LEU A 4 -16.70 -15.99 18.25
CA LEU A 4 -16.80 -14.72 17.50
C LEU A 4 -17.32 -13.58 18.38
N PHE A 5 -18.24 -13.88 19.30
CA PHE A 5 -18.80 -12.89 20.23
C PHE A 5 -17.84 -12.52 21.37
N ALA A 6 -16.98 -13.44 21.82
CA ALA A 6 -15.96 -13.14 22.83
C ALA A 6 -14.94 -12.10 22.31
N VAL A 7 -14.50 -12.23 21.06
CA VAL A 7 -13.65 -11.22 20.37
C VAL A 7 -14.40 -9.90 20.11
N ALA A 8 -15.72 -9.94 19.94
CA ALA A 8 -16.49 -8.72 19.72
C ALA A 8 -16.74 -7.90 21.01
N GLY A 9 -16.63 -8.53 22.19
CA GLY A 9 -16.85 -7.90 23.50
C GLY A 9 -15.60 -7.25 24.10
N GLU A 10 -14.41 -7.71 23.72
CA GLU A 10 -13.12 -7.14 24.12
C GLU A 10 -12.50 -6.50 22.88
N GLY A 11 -12.37 -5.17 22.87
CA GLY A 11 -11.85 -4.43 21.71
C GLY A 11 -10.55 -5.01 21.16
N LEU A 12 -10.29 -4.82 19.86
CA LEU A 12 -9.09 -5.37 19.21
C LEU A 12 -7.83 -4.97 20.00
N PRO A 13 -6.91 -5.92 20.27
CA PRO A 13 -5.66 -5.63 20.97
C PRO A 13 -4.92 -4.47 20.29
N PHE A 14 -4.37 -3.55 21.09
CA PHE A 14 -3.70 -2.36 20.56
C PHE A 14 -2.59 -2.71 19.57
N ASP A 15 -1.78 -3.72 19.88
CA ASP A 15 -0.68 -4.16 19.01
C ASP A 15 -1.17 -4.66 17.65
N PHE A 16 -2.32 -5.34 17.62
CA PHE A 16 -2.93 -5.80 16.38
C PHE A 16 -3.35 -4.62 15.51
N VAL A 17 -4.05 -3.65 16.10
CA VAL A 17 -4.50 -2.44 15.39
C VAL A 17 -3.29 -1.65 14.90
N LEU A 18 -2.25 -1.51 15.72
CA LEU A 18 -1.04 -0.78 15.38
C LEU A 18 -0.34 -1.37 14.17
N VAL A 19 -0.05 -2.67 14.19
CA VAL A 19 0.62 -3.35 13.05
C VAL A 19 -0.25 -3.29 11.80
N TYR A 20 -1.57 -3.49 11.94
CA TYR A 20 -2.50 -3.41 10.83
C TYR A 20 -2.50 -2.04 10.17
N VAL A 21 -2.60 -0.96 10.95
CA VAL A 21 -2.61 0.43 10.44
C VAL A 21 -1.27 0.77 9.76
N VAL A 22 -0.15 0.46 10.41
CA VAL A 22 1.18 0.75 9.85
C VAL A 22 1.41 -0.05 8.56
N GLY A 23 1.08 -1.34 8.56
CA GLY A 23 1.18 -2.19 7.38
C GLY A 23 0.28 -1.73 6.24
N PHE A 24 -0.95 -1.31 6.55
CA PHE A 24 -1.86 -0.76 5.56
C PHE A 24 -1.33 0.53 4.94
N ILE A 25 -0.82 1.46 5.76
CA ILE A 25 -0.21 2.72 5.27
C ILE A 25 0.97 2.39 4.35
N ALA A 26 1.84 1.46 4.75
CA ALA A 26 2.97 1.03 3.93
C ALA A 26 2.51 0.43 2.59
N ALA A 27 1.52 -0.47 2.63
CA ALA A 27 0.98 -1.12 1.43
C ALA A 27 0.33 -0.11 0.46
N VAL A 28 -0.50 0.80 0.96
CA VAL A 28 -1.15 1.84 0.14
C VAL A 28 -0.11 2.79 -0.44
N THR A 29 0.89 3.18 0.35
CA THR A 29 1.96 4.09 -0.12
C THR A 29 2.78 3.44 -1.22
N ILE A 30 3.33 2.24 -0.99
CA ILE A 30 4.15 1.52 -1.96
C ILE A 30 3.34 1.16 -3.21
N GLY A 31 2.11 0.67 -3.04
CA GLY A 31 1.22 0.32 -4.15
C GLY A 31 0.89 1.53 -5.02
N SER A 32 0.62 2.68 -4.40
CA SER A 32 0.37 3.93 -5.14
C SER A 32 1.60 4.36 -5.93
N VAL A 33 2.78 4.36 -5.30
CA VAL A 33 4.04 4.70 -5.98
C VAL A 33 4.30 3.75 -7.15
N ALA A 34 4.13 2.44 -6.95
CA ALA A 34 4.32 1.45 -8.01
C ALA A 34 3.33 1.65 -9.17
N TRP A 35 2.07 1.95 -8.88
CA TRP A 35 1.05 2.18 -9.90
C TRP A 35 1.35 3.40 -10.76
N TYR A 36 1.72 4.53 -10.15
CA TYR A 36 2.07 5.76 -10.88
C TYR A 36 3.40 5.67 -11.65
N ASN A 37 4.29 4.73 -11.29
CA ASN A 37 5.51 4.43 -12.05
C ASN A 37 5.30 3.31 -13.09
N SER A 38 4.12 2.69 -13.13
CA SER A 38 3.76 1.68 -14.13
C SER A 38 3.41 2.30 -15.48
N LYS A 39 3.26 1.46 -16.51
CA LYS A 39 2.74 1.88 -17.81
C LYS A 39 1.33 2.43 -17.64
N ARG A 40 1.06 3.59 -18.24
CA ARG A 40 -0.26 4.22 -18.22
C ARG A 40 -1.28 3.34 -18.96
N PRO A 41 -2.51 3.16 -18.45
CA PRO A 41 -3.56 2.45 -19.17
C PRO A 41 -4.00 3.26 -20.41
N ALA A 42 -4.66 2.59 -21.36
CA ALA A 42 -5.17 3.25 -22.56
C ALA A 42 -6.16 4.39 -22.21
N GLY A 43 -6.05 5.54 -22.88
CA GLY A 43 -6.87 6.73 -22.63
C GLY A 43 -6.32 7.66 -21.53
N TRP A 44 -5.16 7.34 -20.95
CA TRP A 44 -4.46 8.16 -19.93
C TRP A 44 -3.17 8.80 -20.46
N GLU A 45 -3.02 8.90 -21.77
CA GLU A 45 -1.82 9.44 -22.41
C GLU A 45 -1.59 10.90 -21.98
N ASN A 46 -2.66 11.69 -21.84
CA ASN A 46 -2.63 13.09 -21.44
C ASN A 46 -2.70 13.34 -19.92
N LYS A 47 -2.70 12.27 -19.09
CA LYS A 47 -2.74 12.39 -17.63
C LYS A 47 -1.34 12.40 -17.06
N GLU A 48 -0.95 13.49 -16.41
CA GLU A 48 0.31 13.57 -15.68
C GLU A 48 0.21 12.88 -14.32
N LYS A 49 1.33 12.32 -13.84
CA LYS A 49 1.39 11.79 -12.48
C LYS A 49 1.47 12.96 -11.49
N PRO A 50 0.97 12.82 -10.26
CA PRO A 50 1.10 13.86 -9.24
C PRO A 50 2.57 14.14 -8.85
N ASP A 51 2.89 15.40 -8.57
CA ASP A 51 4.28 15.85 -8.28
C ASP A 51 4.88 15.23 -7.01
N PHE A 52 4.06 14.87 -6.03
CA PHE A 52 4.52 14.26 -4.78
C PHE A 52 4.94 12.79 -4.93
N VAL A 53 4.67 12.16 -6.08
CA VAL A 53 5.00 10.75 -6.29
C VAL A 53 6.44 10.64 -6.80
N PRO A 54 7.36 9.99 -6.07
CA PRO A 54 8.73 9.82 -6.53
C PRO A 54 8.78 8.98 -7.80
N THR A 55 9.71 9.33 -8.70
CA THR A 55 10.03 8.47 -9.86
C THR A 55 10.97 7.37 -9.40
N VAL A 56 10.54 6.12 -9.54
CA VAL A 56 11.37 4.95 -9.24
C VAL A 56 11.89 4.41 -10.56
N LYS A 57 13.21 4.53 -10.78
CA LYS A 57 13.87 3.87 -11.90
C LYS A 57 14.11 2.41 -11.51
N PRO A 58 13.91 1.44 -12.41
CA PRO A 58 14.43 0.10 -12.16
C PRO A 58 15.95 0.23 -11.98
N GLU A 59 16.50 -0.28 -10.88
CA GLU A 59 17.94 -0.54 -10.84
C GLU A 59 18.19 -1.63 -11.89
N GLU A 60 18.89 -1.29 -12.96
CA GLU A 60 19.52 -2.31 -13.80
C GLU A 60 20.48 -3.09 -12.88
N GLY A 61 20.13 -4.37 -12.66
CA GLY A 61 20.86 -5.38 -11.90
C GLY A 61 22.08 -4.94 -11.09
N LYS A 62 21.95 -4.95 -9.77
CA LYS A 62 23.05 -5.55 -8.98
C LYS A 62 22.88 -7.06 -9.09
N GLU A 63 23.49 -7.63 -10.12
CA GLU A 63 23.79 -9.06 -10.16
C GLU A 63 24.57 -9.42 -8.89
N GLY A 64 24.03 -10.35 -8.11
CA GLY A 64 24.66 -10.99 -6.97
C GLY A 64 24.30 -12.46 -6.97
#